data_AF-A0AAW1HSN7-F1
#
_entry.id   AF-A0AAW1HSN7-F1
#
_cell.length_a   1.000
_cell.length_b   1.000
_cell.length_c   1.000
_cell.angle_alpha   90.00
_cell.angle_beta   90.00
_cell.angle_gamma   90.00
#
_symmetry.space_group_name_H-M   'P 1'
#
loop_
_entity.id
_entity.type
_entity.pdbx_description
1 polymer ?
#
loop_
_entity_poly.entity_id
_entity_poly.type
_entity_poly.pdbx_seq_one_letter_code
_entity_poly.pdbx_strand_id
1 'polypeptide(L)'
;MGQITELVQEAHKTAVAHGWWEKEPEFGTLIALCHSELSESLEEYRDGRQPYQLYHEKNGRPEGIPVELADVVIRIFDMCGHYGIDLEGAILDKMRYNQWRDYKHGGKLI
;
A
#
# COMPACT_ATOMS: atom_id res chain seq x y z
N MET A 1 8.08 16.30 10.96
CA MET A 1 7.98 15.01 10.27
C MET A 1 6.90 15.18 9.22
N GLY A 2 7.04 14.63 8.01
CA GLY A 2 5.96 14.73 7.02
C GLY A 2 4.92 13.64 7.21
N GLN A 3 3.76 13.82 6.58
CA GLN A 3 2.57 13.00 6.81
C GLN A 3 2.80 11.54 6.43
N ILE A 4 3.54 11.25 5.36
CA ILE A 4 3.82 9.86 4.94
C ILE A 4 4.74 9.18 5.97
N THR A 5 5.74 9.89 6.50
CA THR A 5 6.62 9.36 7.54
C THR A 5 5.83 9.00 8.81
N GLU A 6 4.84 9.82 9.19
CA GLU A 6 3.97 9.54 10.34
C GLU A 6 3.13 8.28 10.10
N LEU A 7 2.50 8.15 8.94
CA LEU A 7 1.70 6.97 8.57
C LEU A 7 2.55 5.68 8.51
N VAL A 8 3.78 5.75 8.02
CA VAL A 8 4.74 4.63 8.05
C VAL A 8 4.99 4.16 9.48
N GLN A 9 5.23 5.10 10.39
CA GLN A 9 5.46 4.77 11.80
C GLN A 9 4.22 4.18 12.48
N GLU A 10 3.03 4.70 12.17
CA GLU A 10 1.77 4.21 12.75
C GLU A 10 1.43 2.81 12.26
N ALA A 11 1.56 2.55 10.96
CA ALA A 11 1.31 1.23 10.37
C ALA A 11 2.24 0.18 10.99
N HIS A 12 3.54 0.47 11.06
CA HIS A 12 4.51 -0.48 11.61
C HIS A 12 4.33 -0.71 13.12
N LYS A 13 4.11 0.35 13.91
CA LYS A 13 3.81 0.21 15.35
C LYS A 13 2.57 -0.66 15.58
N THR A 14 1.54 -0.48 14.76
CA THR A 14 0.32 -1.28 14.82
C THR A 14 0.60 -2.75 14.49
N ALA A 15 1.35 -3.02 13.43
CA ALA A 15 1.71 -4.39 13.04
C ALA A 15 2.51 -5.10 14.15
N VAL A 16 3.51 -4.43 14.72
CA VAL A 16 4.31 -4.95 15.85
C VAL A 16 3.43 -5.24 17.07
N ALA A 17 2.53 -4.31 17.43
CA ALA A 17 1.63 -4.47 18.57
C ALA A 17 0.66 -5.66 18.41
N HIS A 18 0.35 -6.06 17.17
CA HIS A 18 -0.48 -7.23 16.87
C HIS A 18 0.32 -8.52 16.63
N GLY A 19 1.64 -8.51 16.88
CA GLY A 19 2.48 -9.70 16.84
C GLY A 19 2.92 -10.14 15.44
N TRP A 20 2.67 -9.33 14.40
CA TRP A 20 3.02 -9.69 13.01
C TRP A 20 4.53 -9.82 12.75
N TRP A 21 5.35 -9.29 13.67
CA TRP A 21 6.81 -9.29 13.60
C TRP A 21 7.48 -10.12 14.72
N GLU A 22 6.72 -10.95 15.47
CA GLU A 22 7.32 -11.88 16.45
C GLU A 22 8.28 -12.88 15.79
N LYS A 23 7.95 -13.27 14.55
CA LYS A 23 8.84 -13.97 13.63
C LYS A 23 8.92 -13.16 12.35
N GLU A 24 10.11 -12.65 12.04
CA GLU A 24 10.33 -11.88 10.83
C GLU A 24 9.98 -12.69 9.56
N PRO A 25 9.03 -12.23 8.73
CA PRO A 25 8.75 -12.84 7.44
C PRO A 25 9.91 -12.64 6.45
N GLU A 26 10.03 -13.53 5.48
CA GLU A 26 10.95 -13.29 4.37
C GLU A 26 10.49 -12.10 3.53
N PHE A 27 11.43 -11.37 2.94
CA PHE A 27 11.11 -10.21 2.08
C PHE A 27 10.12 -10.57 0.96
N GLY A 28 10.26 -11.77 0.36
CA GLY A 28 9.33 -12.26 -0.66
C GLY A 28 7.90 -12.44 -0.15
N THR A 29 7.73 -12.81 1.13
CA THR A 29 6.41 -12.90 1.77
C THR A 29 5.77 -11.53 1.91
N LEU A 30 6.53 -10.50 2.31
CA LEU A 30 6.03 -9.12 2.41
C LEU A 30 5.54 -8.59 1.05
N ILE A 31 6.27 -8.89 -0.02
CA ILE A 31 5.86 -8.57 -1.39
C ILE A 31 4.57 -9.32 -1.77
N ALA A 32 4.49 -10.62 -1.47
CA ALA A 32 3.30 -11.41 -1.77
C ALA A 32 2.05 -10.92 -1.03
N LEU A 33 2.18 -10.43 0.20
CA LEU A 33 1.08 -9.80 0.94
C LEU A 33 0.59 -8.52 0.25
N CYS A 34 1.47 -7.69 -0.32
CA CYS A 34 1.02 -6.55 -1.11
C CYS A 34 0.22 -6.99 -2.36
N HIS A 35 0.61 -8.11 -2.98
CA HIS A 35 -0.10 -8.68 -4.13
C HIS A 35 -1.46 -9.26 -3.77
N SER A 36 -1.66 -9.80 -2.57
CA SER A 36 -2.96 -10.31 -2.15
C SER A 36 -3.98 -9.18 -2.04
N GLU A 37 -3.64 -8.04 -1.43
CA GLU A 37 -4.56 -6.88 -1.34
C GLU A 37 -4.94 -6.34 -2.74
N LEU A 38 -3.98 -6.32 -3.68
CA LEU A 38 -4.29 -5.98 -5.09
C LEU A 38 -5.22 -7.00 -5.76
N SER A 39 -5.15 -8.27 -5.36
CA SER A 39 -6.03 -9.31 -5.88
C SER A 39 -7.43 -9.17 -5.28
N GLU A 40 -7.56 -8.81 -4.01
CA GLU A 40 -8.84 -8.49 -3.36
C GLU A 40 -9.51 -7.29 -4.04
N SER A 41 -8.76 -6.24 -4.38
CA SER A 41 -9.25 -5.12 -5.20
C SER A 41 -9.80 -5.58 -6.56
N LEU A 42 -9.15 -6.55 -7.21
CA LEU A 42 -9.60 -7.10 -8.49
C LEU A 42 -10.85 -7.99 -8.33
N GLU A 43 -10.97 -8.70 -7.22
CA GLU A 43 -12.13 -9.51 -6.87
C GLU A 43 -13.37 -8.64 -6.66
N GLU A 44 -13.25 -7.55 -5.89
CA GLU A 44 -14.33 -6.56 -5.74
C GLU A 44 -14.82 -6.03 -7.10
N TYR A 45 -13.89 -5.72 -8.02
CA TYR A 45 -14.27 -5.29 -9.37
C TYR A 45 -15.00 -6.38 -10.17
N ARG A 46 -14.54 -7.64 -10.06
CA ARG A 46 -15.18 -8.80 -10.71
C ARG A 46 -16.59 -9.07 -10.16
N ASP A 47 -16.82 -8.72 -8.91
CA ASP A 47 -18.13 -8.79 -8.26
C ASP A 47 -19.07 -7.63 -8.63
N GLY A 48 -18.66 -6.80 -9.61
CA GLY A 48 -19.49 -5.75 -10.20
C GLY A 48 -19.44 -4.42 -9.45
N ARG A 49 -18.52 -4.27 -8.50
CA ARG A 49 -18.32 -3.04 -7.74
C ARG A 49 -17.64 -1.99 -8.59
N GLN A 50 -18.01 -0.74 -8.39
CA GLN A 50 -17.37 0.36 -9.12
C GLN A 50 -16.03 0.72 -8.47
N PRO A 51 -15.01 1.17 -9.23
CA PRO A 51 -13.68 1.48 -8.69
C PRO A 51 -13.65 2.49 -7.53
N TYR A 52 -14.66 3.35 -7.43
CA TYR A 52 -14.80 4.36 -6.38
C TYR A 52 -15.69 3.89 -5.21
N GLN A 53 -16.23 2.67 -5.28
CA GLN A 53 -17.21 2.18 -4.32
C GLN A 53 -16.52 1.73 -3.04
N LEU A 54 -16.73 2.51 -1.98
CA LEU A 54 -16.43 2.16 -0.60
C LEU A 54 -17.75 1.91 0.14
N TYR A 55 -17.80 0.86 0.93
CA TYR A 55 -18.95 0.53 1.76
C TYR A 55 -18.50 0.04 3.14
N HIS A 56 -19.46 -0.22 4.03
CA HIS A 56 -19.17 -0.77 5.35
C HIS A 56 -20.00 -2.04 5.56
N GLU A 57 -19.38 -3.07 6.12
CA GLU A 57 -20.08 -4.27 6.57
C GLU A 57 -21.01 -3.98 7.77
N LYS A 58 -21.82 -4.97 8.15
CA LYS A 58 -22.73 -4.86 9.32
C LYS A 58 -22.00 -4.59 10.64
N ASN A 59 -20.74 -5.01 10.76
CA ASN A 59 -19.88 -4.77 11.92
C ASN A 59 -19.17 -3.40 11.88
N GLY A 60 -19.37 -2.61 10.82
CA GLY A 60 -18.71 -1.32 10.62
C GLY A 60 -17.31 -1.39 10.01
N ARG A 61 -16.85 -2.56 9.57
CA ARG A 61 -15.59 -2.70 8.82
C ARG A 61 -15.71 -2.01 7.46
N PRO A 62 -14.80 -1.11 7.08
CA PRO A 62 -14.77 -0.54 5.74
C PRO A 62 -14.32 -1.61 4.73
N GLU A 63 -14.96 -1.63 3.56
CA GLU A 63 -14.69 -2.58 2.47
C GLU A 63 -14.80 -1.88 1.11
N GLY A 64 -14.27 -2.53 0.08
CA GLY A 64 -14.39 -2.14 -1.32
C GLY A 64 -13.07 -1.70 -1.95
N ILE A 65 -13.07 -1.50 -3.26
CA ILE A 65 -11.87 -1.24 -4.07
C ILE A 65 -10.94 -0.16 -3.47
N PRO A 66 -11.43 1.01 -2.99
CA PRO A 66 -10.56 2.01 -2.37
C PRO A 66 -9.90 1.55 -1.07
N VAL A 67 -10.56 0.67 -0.31
CA VAL A 67 -10.05 0.11 0.95
C VAL A 67 -8.93 -0.89 0.65
N GLU A 68 -9.15 -1.79 -0.30
CA GLU A 68 -8.12 -2.75 -0.73
C GLU A 68 -6.85 -2.06 -1.25
N LEU A 69 -7.02 -0.98 -2.03
CA LEU A 69 -5.89 -0.17 -2.46
C LEU A 69 -5.18 0.54 -1.29
N ALA A 70 -5.92 0.94 -0.25
CA ALA A 70 -5.33 1.49 0.96
C ALA A 70 -4.57 0.41 1.75
N ASP A 71 -5.08 -0.82 1.79
CA ASP A 71 -4.41 -1.94 2.46
C ASP A 71 -3.06 -2.26 1.79
N VAL A 72 -2.96 -2.22 0.45
CA VAL A 72 -1.66 -2.28 -0.26
C VAL A 72 -0.68 -1.22 0.27
N VAL A 73 -1.15 0.02 0.39
CA VAL A 73 -0.31 1.15 0.85
C VAL A 73 0.11 0.94 2.31
N ILE A 74 -0.79 0.44 3.16
CA ILE A 74 -0.50 0.14 4.58
C ILE A 74 0.52 -1.00 4.71
N ARG A 75 0.45 -2.04 3.86
CA ARG A 75 1.47 -3.10 3.80
C ARG A 75 2.84 -2.55 3.43
N ILE A 76 2.89 -1.64 2.45
CA ILE A 76 4.13 -0.95 2.06
C ILE A 76 4.64 -0.09 3.22
N PHE A 77 3.75 0.63 3.92
CA PHE A 77 4.09 1.45 5.07
C PHE A 77 4.69 0.63 6.22
N ASP A 78 4.06 -0.48 6.59
CA ASP A 78 4.59 -1.40 7.61
C ASP A 78 5.98 -1.92 7.22
N MET A 79 6.13 -2.42 5.99
CA MET A 79 7.41 -2.89 5.46
C MET A 79 8.49 -1.78 5.49
N CYS A 80 8.15 -0.55 5.10
CA CYS A 80 9.06 0.58 5.16
C CYS A 80 9.44 0.94 6.61
N GLY A 81 8.49 0.86 7.54
CA GLY A 81 8.73 1.10 8.95
C GLY A 81 9.68 0.08 9.57
N HIS A 82 9.50 -1.21 9.23
CA HIS A 82 10.40 -2.29 9.64
C HIS A 82 11.84 -2.07 9.14
N TYR A 83 12.00 -1.77 7.84
CA TYR A 83 13.31 -1.58 7.23
C TYR A 83 13.93 -0.19 7.45
N GLY A 84 13.24 0.73 8.11
CA GLY A 84 13.71 2.11 8.30
C GLY A 84 13.84 2.89 6.98
N ILE A 85 12.98 2.61 6.00
CA ILE A 85 13.00 3.25 4.68
C ILE A 85 12.33 4.63 4.76
N ASP A 86 13.05 5.67 4.31
CA ASP A 86 12.46 6.99 4.07
C ASP A 86 11.60 6.99 2.80
N LEU A 87 10.37 6.49 2.93
CA LEU A 87 9.43 6.38 1.82
C LEU A 87 8.99 7.75 1.31
N GLU A 88 8.80 8.73 2.20
CA GLU A 88 8.39 10.08 1.80
C GLU A 88 9.46 10.76 0.95
N GLY A 89 10.73 10.70 1.37
CA GLY A 89 11.86 11.18 0.59
C GLY A 89 11.93 10.48 -0.78
N ALA A 90 11.81 9.14 -0.81
CA ALA A 90 11.82 8.38 -2.06
C ALA A 90 10.68 8.78 -3.01
N ILE A 91 9.47 9.00 -2.50
CA ILE A 91 8.32 9.48 -3.28
C ILE A 91 8.59 10.87 -3.84
N LEU A 92 9.03 11.81 -3.00
CA LEU A 92 9.29 13.20 -3.42
C LEU A 92 10.37 13.26 -4.50
N ASP A 93 11.47 12.54 -4.32
CA ASP A 93 12.54 12.46 -5.30
C ASP A 93 12.06 11.83 -6.61
N LYS A 94 11.27 10.75 -6.54
CA LYS A 94 10.74 10.10 -7.74
C LYS A 94 9.74 10.97 -8.49
N MET A 95 8.86 11.69 -7.78
CA MET A 95 7.91 12.61 -8.37
C MET A 95 8.62 13.79 -9.04
N ARG A 96 9.64 14.37 -8.41
CA ARG A 96 10.49 15.42 -9.02
C ARG A 96 11.13 14.92 -10.32
N TYR A 97 11.71 13.72 -10.31
CA TYR A 97 12.27 13.11 -11.52
C TYR A 97 11.21 12.90 -12.61
N ASN A 98 10.02 12.40 -12.26
CA ASN A 98 8.96 12.14 -13.23
C ASN A 98 8.42 13.42 -13.89
N GLN A 99 8.48 14.59 -13.24
CA GLN A 99 8.09 15.87 -13.84
C GLN A 99 8.99 16.28 -15.01
N TRP A 100 10.27 15.93 -14.95
CA TRP A 100 11.26 16.24 -16.00
C TRP A 100 11.34 15.18 -17.09
N ARG A 101 10.62 14.07 -16.93
CA ARG A 101 10.71 12.92 -17.84
C ARG A 101 9.86 13.16 -19.08
N ASP A 102 10.43 12.96 -20.27
CA ASP A 102 9.66 13.08 -21.52
C ASP A 102 8.43 12.15 -21.54
N TYR A 103 7.42 12.61 -22.27
CA TYR A 103 6.14 11.95 -22.43
C TYR A 103 6.29 10.53 -23.01
N LYS A 104 5.73 9.54 -22.31
CA LYS A 104 5.76 8.10 -22.67
C LYS A 104 7.17 7.53 -22.89
N HIS A 105 8.11 7.87 -22.00
CA HIS A 105 9.42 7.25 -21.99
C HIS A 105 9.37 5.74 -21.74
N GLY A 106 10.05 4.96 -22.59
CA GLY A 106 10.20 3.51 -22.45
C GLY A 106 9.21 2.64 -23.22
N GLY A 107 8.35 3.23 -24.07
CA GLY A 107 7.57 2.49 -25.08
C GLY A 107 6.65 1.39 -24.54
N LYS A 108 6.31 1.41 -23.24
CA LYS A 108 5.41 0.41 -22.65
C LYS A 108 4.02 0.57 -23.26
N LEU A 109 3.62 -0.40 -24.08
CA LEU A 109 2.24 -0.59 -24.51
C LEU A 109 1.43 -0.96 -23.26
N ILE A 110 0.45 -0.12 -22.93
CA ILE A 110 -0.57 -0.41 -21.93
C ILE A 110 -1.77 -0.95 -22.71
#